data_AF-B0MWF6-F1
#
_entry.id   AF-B0MWF6-F1
#
_cell.length_a   1.000
_cell.length_b   1.000
_cell.length_c   1.000
_cell.angle_alpha   90.00
_cell.angle_beta   90.00
_cell.angle_gamma   90.00
#
_symmetry.space_group_name_H-M   'P 1'
#
loop_
_entity.id
_entity.type
_entity.pdbx_description
1 polymer ?
#
loop_
_entity_poly.entity_id
_entity_poly.type
_entity_poly.pdbx_seq_one_letter_code
_entity_poly.pdbx_strand_id
1 'polypeptide(L)'
;MKKFFTFLLPFSLLASAALSSCSDGCTGDPDPTPELPDGYTYATENTSINDGTVTANMLFFGTSTVTTVASGATFTDGKALFELVADGEGKVRILMHETRFAAEMPALEMEVPGISYTGEEKTIDLSAASVTPEIKGTPFAKYVITNLTGEAARTELTVTFTCAGAFDVSYQGRLIIEK
;
A
#
# COMPACT_ATOMS: atom_id res chain seq x y z
N MET A 1 -63.96 53.01 6.64
CA MET A 1 -62.71 53.49 6.00
C MET A 1 -62.05 54.53 6.90
N LYS A 2 -61.05 54.16 7.71
CA LYS A 2 -60.08 55.08 8.30
C LYS A 2 -58.92 54.27 8.87
N LYS A 3 -57.71 54.80 8.70
CA LYS A 3 -56.41 54.21 8.99
C LYS A 3 -56.06 54.29 10.48
N PHE A 4 -54.99 53.55 10.81
CA PHE A 4 -54.10 53.63 11.98
C PHE A 4 -54.50 52.83 13.22
N PHE A 5 -53.73 51.78 13.48
CA PHE A 5 -53.16 51.55 14.81
C PHE A 5 -51.76 50.95 14.66
N THR A 6 -50.78 51.69 15.17
CA THR A 6 -49.40 51.27 15.43
C THR A 6 -49.39 50.41 16.69
N PHE A 7 -48.67 49.28 16.68
CA PHE A 7 -48.13 48.71 17.92
C PHE A 7 -46.77 48.07 17.67
N LEU A 8 -45.83 48.41 18.55
CA LEU A 8 -44.43 48.02 18.58
C LEU A 8 -44.24 46.60 19.13
N LEU A 9 -43.25 45.88 18.55
CA LEU A 9 -42.27 44.94 19.15
C LEU A 9 -42.79 43.65 19.86
N PRO A 10 -42.03 42.52 19.88
CA PRO A 10 -40.61 42.48 20.22
C PRO A 10 -39.68 41.51 19.46
N PHE A 11 -38.39 41.86 19.51
CA PHE A 11 -37.23 41.00 19.76
C PHE A 11 -37.47 39.48 19.71
N SER A 12 -37.15 38.86 18.57
CA SER A 12 -36.94 37.41 18.49
C SER A 12 -35.48 37.13 18.78
N LEU A 13 -35.22 36.62 20.00
CA LEU A 13 -33.97 36.00 20.38
C LEU A 13 -33.70 34.77 19.49
N LEU A 14 -32.47 34.68 19.00
CA LEU A 14 -31.87 33.45 18.50
C LEU A 14 -31.88 32.41 19.63
N ALA A 15 -32.70 31.37 19.50
CA ALA A 15 -32.58 30.14 20.26
C ALA A 15 -32.14 29.04 19.28
N SER A 16 -30.85 28.75 19.24
CA SER A 16 -30.36 27.44 18.81
C SER A 16 -29.68 26.83 20.01
N ALA A 17 -30.34 25.79 20.51
CA ALA A 17 -29.93 25.04 21.68
C ALA A 17 -28.54 24.43 21.45
N ALA A 18 -27.66 24.65 22.42
CA ALA A 18 -26.48 23.84 22.59
C ALA A 18 -26.93 22.43 23.00
N LEU A 19 -26.66 21.43 22.16
CA LEU A 19 -26.56 20.05 22.60
C LEU A 19 -25.12 19.85 23.08
N SER A 20 -24.99 19.86 24.41
CA SER A 20 -23.81 19.44 25.14
C SER A 20 -23.81 17.92 25.29
N SER A 21 -22.61 17.34 25.14
CA SER A 21 -22.19 16.00 25.57
C SER A 21 -22.58 14.87 24.60
N CYS A 22 -21.65 14.08 24.05
CA CYS A 22 -20.55 13.43 24.76
C CYS A 22 -19.15 13.93 24.35
N SER A 23 -18.42 14.45 25.32
CA SER A 23 -16.98 14.23 25.39
C SER A 23 -16.78 12.80 25.87
N ASP A 24 -16.18 11.94 25.06
CA ASP A 24 -15.38 10.84 25.59
C ASP A 24 -14.26 10.55 24.61
N GLY A 25 -13.06 10.36 25.15
CA GLY A 25 -11.82 10.37 24.39
C GLY A 25 -11.80 9.29 23.30
N CYS A 26 -11.96 9.71 22.05
CA CYS A 26 -11.33 8.99 20.95
C CYS A 26 -9.95 9.61 20.78
N THR A 27 -9.02 9.26 21.68
CA THR A 27 -7.68 8.96 21.17
C THR A 27 -7.95 7.92 20.10
N GLY A 28 -7.92 8.33 18.83
CA GLY A 28 -7.88 7.37 17.74
C GLY A 28 -6.68 6.50 18.08
N ASP A 29 -6.96 5.32 18.62
CA ASP A 29 -5.95 4.29 18.77
C ASP A 29 -5.33 4.22 17.37
N PRO A 30 -4.02 4.42 17.21
CA PRO A 30 -3.41 4.23 15.91
C PRO A 30 -3.89 2.86 15.43
N ASP A 31 -4.46 2.82 14.24
CA ASP A 31 -4.95 1.60 13.59
C ASP A 31 -3.98 0.47 13.96
N PRO A 32 -4.44 -0.61 14.64
CA PRO A 32 -3.53 -1.55 15.26
C PRO A 32 -2.53 -2.00 14.21
N THR A 33 -1.25 -1.77 14.50
CA THR A 33 -0.17 -2.18 13.59
C THR A 33 -0.44 -3.64 13.22
N PRO A 34 -0.60 -3.98 11.93
CA PRO A 34 -0.99 -5.32 11.53
C PRO A 34 -0.06 -6.34 12.18
N GLU A 35 -0.64 -7.38 12.78
CA GLU A 35 0.13 -8.42 13.44
C GLU A 35 1.09 -9.08 12.44
N LEU A 36 2.37 -9.08 12.79
CA LEU A 36 3.42 -9.72 12.01
C LEU A 36 3.17 -11.23 11.91
N PRO A 37 3.64 -11.89 10.83
CA PRO A 37 3.72 -13.34 10.79
C PRO A 37 4.50 -13.91 11.99
N ASP A 38 4.07 -15.06 12.49
CA ASP A 38 4.74 -15.76 13.59
C ASP A 38 6.21 -16.03 13.25
N GLY A 39 7.10 -15.79 14.23
CA GLY A 39 8.54 -15.98 14.05
C GLY A 39 9.29 -14.78 13.47
N TYR A 40 8.60 -13.69 13.11
CA TYR A 40 9.23 -12.50 12.53
C TYR A 40 9.28 -11.30 13.47
N THR A 41 10.26 -10.43 13.24
CA THR A 41 10.36 -9.07 13.81
C THR A 41 10.67 -8.06 12.72
N TYR A 42 10.34 -6.79 12.93
CA TYR A 42 10.82 -5.73 12.06
C TYR A 42 12.34 -5.59 12.16
N ALA A 43 13.00 -5.47 11.02
CA ALA A 43 14.41 -5.14 10.96
C ALA A 43 14.65 -3.70 11.42
N THR A 44 15.74 -3.47 12.14
CA THR A 44 16.20 -2.13 12.53
C THR A 44 17.09 -1.49 11.48
N GLU A 45 17.71 -2.31 10.63
CA GLU A 45 18.53 -1.89 9.51
C GLU A 45 18.39 -2.87 8.34
N ASN A 46 18.76 -2.40 7.14
CA ASN A 46 18.88 -3.24 5.97
C ASN A 46 20.36 -3.47 5.66
N THR A 47 20.74 -4.74 5.66
CA THR A 47 22.08 -5.26 5.35
C THR A 47 22.11 -6.00 4.01
N SER A 48 20.96 -6.15 3.37
CA SER A 48 20.79 -6.83 2.09
C SER A 48 21.05 -5.92 0.90
N ILE A 49 21.06 -4.59 1.08
CA ILE A 49 21.51 -3.60 0.08
C ILE A 49 22.87 -3.05 0.52
N ASN A 50 23.90 -3.30 -0.28
CA ASN A 50 25.27 -2.84 -0.04
C ASN A 50 25.79 -2.13 -1.28
N ASP A 51 26.22 -0.87 -1.12
CA ASP A 51 26.70 0.00 -2.18
C ASP A 51 25.78 -0.02 -3.42
N GLY A 52 24.47 0.12 -3.18
CA GLY A 52 23.44 0.11 -4.22
C GLY A 52 23.17 -1.26 -4.85
N THR A 53 23.73 -2.34 -4.30
CA THR A 53 23.59 -3.70 -4.85
C THR A 53 22.78 -4.59 -3.92
N VAL A 54 21.83 -5.34 -4.48
CA VAL A 54 21.08 -6.37 -3.74
C VAL A 54 21.97 -7.60 -3.56
N THR A 55 22.21 -7.97 -2.31
CA THR A 55 23.14 -9.04 -1.91
C THR A 55 22.45 -10.22 -1.22
N ALA A 56 21.22 -10.03 -0.76
CA ALA A 56 20.39 -11.06 -0.15
C ALA A 56 18.91 -10.76 -0.39
N ASN A 57 18.07 -11.77 -0.21
CA ASN A 57 16.63 -11.61 -0.29
C ASN A 57 16.13 -10.69 0.83
N MET A 58 15.04 -9.99 0.57
CA MET A 58 14.42 -9.06 1.53
C MET A 58 12.92 -9.30 1.54
N LEU A 59 12.38 -9.70 2.69
CA LEU A 59 10.94 -9.90 2.88
C LEU A 59 10.33 -8.67 3.54
N PHE A 60 9.33 -8.08 2.91
CA PHE A 60 8.61 -6.91 3.40
C PHE A 60 7.19 -7.26 3.76
N PHE A 61 6.73 -6.79 4.91
CA PHE A 61 5.36 -6.92 5.37
C PHE A 61 4.71 -5.55 5.45
N GLY A 62 3.49 -5.42 4.94
CA GLY A 62 2.74 -4.18 5.04
C GLY A 62 1.42 -4.21 4.29
N THR A 63 1.11 -3.08 3.65
CA THR A 63 -0.22 -2.83 3.10
C THR A 63 -0.16 -2.73 1.58
N SER A 64 -1.02 -3.50 0.91
CA SER A 64 -1.32 -3.34 -0.51
C SER A 64 -2.70 -2.69 -0.66
N THR A 65 -2.78 -1.59 -1.39
CA THR A 65 -4.04 -0.95 -1.79
C THR A 65 -4.20 -1.07 -3.29
N VAL A 66 -5.34 -1.62 -3.69
CA VAL A 66 -5.70 -1.87 -5.08
C VAL A 66 -6.89 -0.99 -5.45
N THR A 67 -6.73 -0.17 -6.47
CA THR A 67 -7.79 0.67 -7.02
C THR A 67 -8.22 0.13 -8.38
N THR A 68 -9.51 -0.17 -8.52
CA THR A 68 -10.06 -0.58 -9.82
C THR A 68 -10.18 0.65 -10.71
N VAL A 69 -9.47 0.66 -11.84
CA VAL A 69 -9.38 1.82 -12.76
C VAL A 69 -10.75 2.27 -13.24
N ALA A 70 -11.64 1.33 -13.58
CA ALA A 70 -12.94 1.64 -14.17
C ALA A 70 -13.93 2.28 -13.19
N SER A 71 -13.86 1.94 -11.90
CA SER A 71 -14.86 2.34 -10.89
C SER A 71 -14.31 3.24 -9.78
N GLY A 72 -12.99 3.29 -9.60
CA GLY A 72 -12.33 3.91 -8.46
C GLY A 72 -12.50 3.15 -7.15
N ALA A 73 -13.12 1.96 -7.17
CA ALA A 73 -13.31 1.16 -5.96
C ALA A 73 -11.96 0.63 -5.44
N THR A 74 -11.78 0.71 -4.13
CA THR A 74 -10.54 0.30 -3.46
C THR A 74 -10.72 -1.00 -2.67
N PHE A 75 -9.71 -1.86 -2.73
CA PHE A 75 -9.52 -3.00 -1.86
C PHE A 75 -8.16 -2.85 -1.16
N THR A 76 -8.11 -3.09 0.15
CA THR A 76 -6.86 -3.00 0.93
C THR A 76 -6.61 -4.31 1.64
N ASP A 77 -5.39 -4.82 1.48
CA ASP A 77 -4.85 -5.92 2.24
C ASP A 77 -3.74 -5.39 3.16
N GLY A 78 -4.01 -5.33 4.46
CA GLY A 78 -3.07 -4.86 5.48
C GLY A 78 -2.03 -5.91 5.92
N LYS A 79 -2.01 -7.08 5.26
CA LYS A 79 -1.08 -8.18 5.58
C LYS A 79 -0.31 -8.66 4.35
N ALA A 80 -0.07 -7.77 3.39
CA ALA A 80 0.61 -8.08 2.15
C ALA A 80 2.11 -8.36 2.37
N LEU A 81 2.61 -9.43 1.76
CA LEU A 81 3.99 -9.89 1.84
C LEU A 81 4.67 -9.85 0.47
N PHE A 82 5.66 -8.98 0.31
CA PHE A 82 6.46 -8.86 -0.92
C PHE A 82 7.92 -9.24 -0.60
N GLU A 83 8.49 -10.16 -1.37
CA GLU A 83 9.91 -10.51 -1.29
C GLU A 83 10.67 -9.97 -2.50
N LEU A 84 11.76 -9.23 -2.26
CA LEU A 84 12.72 -8.88 -3.30
C LEU A 84 13.82 -9.94 -3.34
N VAL A 85 14.02 -10.52 -4.52
CA VAL A 85 15.03 -11.56 -4.78
C VAL A 85 15.92 -11.10 -5.94
N ALA A 86 17.23 -11.27 -5.81
CA ALA A 86 18.17 -10.95 -6.89
C ALA A 86 17.87 -11.80 -8.14
N ASP A 87 17.87 -11.16 -9.31
CA ASP A 87 17.49 -11.77 -10.60
C ASP A 87 18.54 -11.51 -11.70
N GLY A 88 19.81 -11.68 -11.32
CA GLY A 88 20.94 -11.32 -12.16
C GLY A 88 21.41 -9.88 -11.94
N GLU A 89 22.45 -9.50 -12.68
CA GLU A 89 23.11 -8.20 -12.50
C GLU A 89 22.15 -7.04 -12.79
N GLY A 90 22.00 -6.13 -11.81
CA GLY A 90 21.13 -4.95 -11.91
C GLY A 90 19.63 -5.26 -12.00
N LYS A 91 19.23 -6.48 -11.63
CA LYS A 91 17.83 -6.92 -11.68
C LYS A 91 17.39 -7.63 -10.41
N VAL A 92 16.11 -7.48 -10.11
CA VAL A 92 15.40 -8.22 -9.07
C VAL A 92 14.12 -8.80 -9.64
N ARG A 93 13.56 -9.75 -8.90
CA ARG A 93 12.17 -10.17 -9.03
C ARG A 93 11.43 -9.85 -7.74
N ILE A 94 10.15 -9.51 -7.85
CA ILE A 94 9.25 -9.41 -6.70
C ILE A 94 8.45 -10.70 -6.62
N LEU A 95 8.52 -11.41 -5.49
CA LEU A 95 7.55 -12.45 -5.14
C LEU A 95 6.44 -11.80 -4.31
N MET A 96 5.20 -11.93 -4.74
CA MET A 96 4.02 -11.45 -4.03
C MET A 96 3.31 -12.66 -3.44
N HIS A 97 3.41 -12.83 -2.13
CA HIS A 97 2.86 -13.99 -1.42
C HIS A 97 1.40 -13.77 -1.08
N GLU A 98 0.59 -14.80 -1.33
CA GLU A 98 -0.85 -14.86 -1.10
C GLU A 98 -1.63 -13.61 -1.57
N THR A 99 -1.13 -12.92 -2.60
CA THR A 99 -1.63 -11.60 -2.99
C THR A 99 -3.05 -11.66 -3.54
N ARG A 100 -3.82 -10.59 -3.28
CA ARG A 100 -5.19 -10.42 -3.76
C ARG A 100 -5.37 -9.03 -4.35
N PHE A 101 -6.09 -8.97 -5.48
CA PHE A 101 -6.45 -7.69 -6.12
C PHE A 101 -7.89 -7.25 -5.81
N ALA A 102 -8.69 -8.13 -5.20
CA ALA A 102 -10.03 -7.84 -4.70
C ALA A 102 -10.41 -8.86 -3.60
N ALA A 103 -11.40 -8.53 -2.77
CA ALA A 103 -11.82 -9.37 -1.64
C ALA A 103 -12.28 -10.77 -2.06
N GLU A 104 -12.95 -10.91 -3.21
CA GLU A 104 -13.46 -12.19 -3.73
C GLU A 104 -12.43 -12.96 -4.57
N MET A 105 -11.24 -12.41 -4.76
CA MET A 105 -10.20 -13.10 -5.52
C MET A 105 -9.46 -14.11 -4.64
N PRO A 106 -9.13 -15.30 -5.19
CA PRO A 106 -8.26 -16.23 -4.51
C PRO A 106 -6.89 -15.58 -4.28
N ALA A 107 -6.25 -15.93 -3.16
CA ALA A 107 -4.86 -15.62 -2.92
C ALA A 107 -3.97 -16.26 -3.99
N LEU A 108 -3.00 -15.51 -4.51
CA LEU A 108 -2.08 -15.95 -5.55
C LEU A 108 -0.64 -15.85 -5.07
N GLU A 109 0.16 -16.87 -5.36
CA GLU A 109 1.61 -16.76 -5.38
C GLU A 109 2.02 -16.26 -6.77
N MET A 110 2.47 -15.02 -6.84
CA MET A 110 2.82 -14.35 -8.10
C MET A 110 4.26 -13.87 -8.08
N GLU A 111 4.98 -14.10 -9.17
CA GLU A 111 6.35 -13.61 -9.36
C GLU A 111 6.39 -12.57 -10.47
N VAL A 112 7.15 -11.49 -10.26
CA VAL A 112 7.36 -10.43 -11.25
C VAL A 112 8.86 -10.37 -11.56
N PRO A 113 9.32 -11.10 -12.58
CA PRO A 113 10.74 -11.23 -12.88
C PRO A 113 11.31 -10.02 -13.63
N GLY A 114 12.64 -9.91 -13.65
CA GLY A 114 13.37 -9.02 -14.55
C GLY A 114 13.18 -7.52 -14.31
N ILE A 115 12.78 -7.12 -13.11
CA ILE A 115 12.65 -5.71 -12.74
C ILE A 115 14.06 -5.12 -12.65
N SER A 116 14.30 -4.04 -13.39
CA SER A 116 15.60 -3.37 -13.35
C SER A 116 15.70 -2.50 -12.11
N TYR A 117 16.89 -2.35 -11.56
CA TYR A 117 17.13 -1.38 -10.49
C TYR A 117 18.40 -0.57 -10.71
N THR A 118 18.39 0.65 -10.17
CA THR A 118 19.59 1.47 -9.93
C THR A 118 19.75 1.62 -8.43
N GLY A 119 20.97 1.77 -7.93
CA GLY A 119 21.17 1.87 -6.49
C GLY A 119 22.35 2.75 -6.09
N GLU A 120 22.26 3.25 -4.86
CA GLU A 120 23.28 4.03 -4.18
C GLU A 120 23.22 3.70 -2.68
N GLU A 121 24.37 3.50 -2.03
CA GLU A 121 24.48 3.17 -0.60
C GLU A 121 23.53 2.01 -0.17
N LYS A 122 22.46 2.32 0.57
CA LYS A 122 21.46 1.39 1.11
C LYS A 122 20.09 1.55 0.45
N THR A 123 20.05 2.12 -0.75
CA THR A 123 18.83 2.41 -1.49
C THR A 123 18.91 1.82 -2.89
N ILE A 124 17.78 1.30 -3.38
CA ILE A 124 17.57 0.96 -4.79
C ILE A 124 16.25 1.52 -5.29
N ASP A 125 16.26 2.00 -6.52
CA ASP A 125 15.07 2.39 -7.29
C ASP A 125 14.73 1.29 -8.27
N LEU A 126 13.50 0.80 -8.22
CA LEU A 126 12.97 -0.26 -9.06
C LEU A 126 12.21 0.34 -10.25
N SER A 127 12.39 -0.25 -11.43
CA SER A 127 11.60 0.12 -12.59
C SER A 127 11.38 -1.02 -13.57
N ALA A 128 10.16 -1.10 -14.11
CA ALA A 128 9.86 -1.93 -15.27
C ALA A 128 8.67 -1.35 -16.06
N ALA A 129 8.85 -1.16 -17.37
CA ALA A 129 7.80 -0.63 -18.23
C ALA A 129 6.65 -1.63 -18.40
N SER A 130 6.98 -2.91 -18.65
CA SER A 130 6.02 -4.00 -18.75
C SER A 130 6.68 -5.34 -18.42
N VAL A 131 6.01 -6.16 -17.61
CA VAL A 131 6.45 -7.50 -17.23
C VAL A 131 5.26 -8.45 -17.28
N THR A 132 5.45 -9.63 -17.87
CA THR A 132 4.49 -10.73 -17.71
C THR A 132 4.83 -11.46 -16.41
N PRO A 133 3.96 -11.45 -15.39
CA PRO A 133 4.24 -12.18 -14.17
C PRO A 133 4.13 -13.69 -14.40
N GLU A 134 4.66 -14.46 -13.47
CA GLU A 134 4.58 -15.91 -13.45
C GLU A 134 3.76 -16.38 -12.24
N ILE A 135 3.00 -17.46 -12.41
CA ILE A 135 2.33 -18.16 -11.31
C ILE A 135 2.82 -19.60 -11.36
N LYS A 136 3.53 -20.04 -10.32
CA LYS A 136 4.16 -21.38 -10.25
C LYS A 136 5.06 -21.67 -11.47
N GLY A 137 5.88 -20.69 -11.87
CA GLY A 137 6.78 -20.76 -13.03
C GLY A 137 6.09 -20.73 -14.40
N THR A 138 4.79 -20.46 -14.46
CA THR A 138 4.06 -20.34 -15.73
C THR A 138 3.74 -18.86 -16.00
N PRO A 139 4.21 -18.29 -17.12
CA PRO A 139 3.86 -16.93 -17.51
C PRO A 139 2.35 -16.73 -17.64
N PHE A 140 1.84 -15.65 -17.04
CA PHE A 140 0.42 -15.38 -16.94
C PHE A 140 0.08 -14.00 -17.52
N ALA A 141 0.05 -13.90 -18.85
CA ALA A 141 -0.13 -12.65 -19.60
C ALA A 141 -1.42 -11.88 -19.26
N LYS A 142 -2.44 -12.55 -18.72
CA LYS A 142 -3.68 -11.89 -18.26
C LYS A 142 -3.42 -10.89 -17.12
N TYR A 143 -2.36 -11.08 -16.33
CA TYR A 143 -1.97 -10.19 -15.24
C TYR A 143 -0.73 -9.36 -15.58
N VAL A 144 -0.53 -9.01 -16.86
CA VAL A 144 0.59 -8.14 -17.26
C VAL A 144 0.69 -6.93 -16.34
N ILE A 145 1.90 -6.70 -15.83
CA ILE A 145 2.24 -5.58 -14.97
C ILE A 145 2.86 -4.50 -15.84
N THR A 146 2.45 -3.26 -15.63
CA THR A 146 2.93 -2.09 -16.38
C THR A 146 3.21 -0.94 -15.45
N ASN A 147 4.11 -0.04 -15.87
CA ASN A 147 4.50 1.16 -15.12
C ASN A 147 4.92 0.83 -13.68
N LEU A 148 5.68 -0.27 -13.50
CA LEU A 148 6.18 -0.62 -12.18
C LEU A 148 7.28 0.37 -11.81
N THR A 149 7.09 1.02 -10.67
CA THR A 149 8.10 1.85 -10.01
C THR A 149 8.15 1.50 -8.53
N GLY A 150 9.30 1.63 -7.90
CA GLY A 150 9.40 1.45 -6.47
C GLY A 150 10.73 1.92 -5.92
N GLU A 151 10.82 2.00 -4.60
CA GLU A 151 12.04 2.34 -3.87
C GLU A 151 12.14 1.39 -2.68
N ALA A 152 13.29 0.74 -2.53
CA ALA A 152 13.66 0.10 -1.28
C ALA A 152 14.77 0.92 -0.64
N ALA A 153 14.45 1.61 0.46
CA ALA A 153 15.36 2.51 1.16
C ALA A 153 15.33 2.18 2.66
N ARG A 154 16.51 2.03 3.26
CA ARG A 154 16.62 1.60 4.67
C ARG A 154 15.79 0.32 4.85
N THR A 155 14.80 0.32 5.75
CA THR A 155 13.95 -0.83 6.04
C THR A 155 12.56 -0.73 5.40
N GLU A 156 12.37 0.15 4.43
CA GLU A 156 11.07 0.41 3.80
C GLU A 156 11.09 0.02 2.32
N LEU A 157 9.95 -0.47 1.82
CA LEU A 157 9.70 -0.74 0.41
C LEU A 157 8.41 -0.05 0.01
N THR A 158 8.47 0.77 -1.03
CA THR A 158 7.29 1.27 -1.73
C THR A 158 7.28 0.74 -3.16
N VAL A 159 6.14 0.27 -3.64
CA VAL A 159 5.99 -0.20 -5.03
C VAL A 159 4.64 0.24 -5.57
N THR A 160 4.61 0.76 -6.79
CA THR A 160 3.38 1.03 -7.53
C THR A 160 3.44 0.38 -8.90
N PHE A 161 2.30 -0.08 -9.39
CA PHE A 161 2.16 -0.62 -10.76
C PHE A 161 0.69 -0.74 -11.16
N THR A 162 0.44 -0.89 -12.46
CA THR A 162 -0.87 -1.28 -12.99
C THR A 162 -0.85 -2.74 -13.42
N CYS A 163 -1.78 -3.54 -12.86
CA CYS A 163 -2.00 -4.94 -13.21
C CYS A 163 -3.18 -5.10 -14.17
N ALA A 164 -2.99 -5.86 -15.24
CA ALA A 164 -3.99 -6.18 -16.26
C ALA A 164 -4.66 -4.96 -16.92
N GLY A 165 -4.08 -3.76 -16.79
CA GLY A 165 -4.70 -2.49 -17.22
C GLY A 165 -5.96 -2.10 -16.45
N ALA A 166 -6.29 -2.81 -15.35
CA ALA A 166 -7.55 -2.67 -14.63
C ALA A 166 -7.39 -2.36 -13.15
N PHE A 167 -6.22 -2.66 -12.58
CA PHE A 167 -5.95 -2.53 -11.15
C PHE A 167 -4.67 -1.74 -10.92
N ASP A 168 -4.80 -0.53 -10.38
CA ASP A 168 -3.66 0.22 -9.90
C ASP A 168 -3.33 -0.23 -8.48
N VAL A 169 -2.10 -0.65 -8.26
CA VAL A 169 -1.63 -1.21 -6.99
C VAL A 169 -0.60 -0.26 -6.40
N SER A 170 -0.76 0.01 -5.10
CA SER A 170 0.22 0.71 -4.26
C SER A 170 0.53 -0.15 -3.05
N TYR A 171 1.81 -0.45 -2.86
CA TYR A 171 2.32 -1.23 -1.75
C TYR A 171 3.27 -0.38 -0.90
N GLN A 172 3.11 -0.49 0.41
CA GLN A 172 4.05 0.06 1.39
C GLN A 172 4.34 -1.01 2.45
N GLY A 173 5.61 -1.38 2.60
CA GLY A 173 6.03 -2.44 3.49
C GLY A 173 7.30 -2.10 4.26
N ARG A 174 7.50 -2.82 5.35
CA ARG A 174 8.69 -2.75 6.19
C ARG A 174 9.40 -4.09 6.20
N LEU A 175 10.73 -4.05 6.16
CA LEU A 175 11.60 -5.21 6.18
C LEU A 175 11.37 -5.99 7.46
N ILE A 176 11.12 -7.29 7.33
CA ILE A 176 10.99 -8.23 8.42
C ILE A 176 12.09 -9.30 8.32
N ILE A 177 12.50 -9.80 9.48
CA ILE A 177 13.52 -10.83 9.62
C ILE A 177 13.03 -11.89 10.61
N GLU A 178 13.51 -13.11 10.45
CA GLU A 178 13.30 -14.18 11.43
C GLU A 178 13.92 -13.80 12.79
N LYS A 179 13.28 -14.22 13.88
CA LYS A 179 13.73 -14.01 15.26
C LYS A 179 14.91 -14.88 15.68
#